data_AF-A0A535SF48-F1
#
_entry.id   AF-A0A535SF48-F1
#
_cell.length_a   1.000
_cell.length_b   1.000
_cell.length_c   1.000
_cell.angle_alpha   90.00
_cell.angle_beta   90.00
_cell.angle_gamma   90.00
#
_symmetry.space_group_name_H-M   'P 1'
#
loop_
_entity.id
_entity.type
_entity.pdbx_description
1 polymer ?
#
loop_
_entity_poly.entity_id
_entity_poly.type
_entity_poly.pdbx_seq_one_letter_code
_entity_poly.pdbx_strand_id
1 'polypeptide(L)'
;MKEGRAEGLEKGRQEALQRELQRQREALLDVIRARFPKIVRQAKKQVASIEDTSILLHLIIKMTTVPTAEEASQLLLDANGDEEQS
;
A
#
# COMPACT_ATOMS: atom_id res chain seq x y z
N MET A 1 23.21 30.08 -1.69
CA MET A 1 22.95 29.55 -3.05
C MET A 1 22.92 28.02 -3.12
N LYS A 2 23.82 27.28 -2.45
CA LYS A 2 23.85 25.79 -2.52
C LYS A 2 22.75 25.12 -1.69
N GLU A 3 22.42 25.67 -0.52
CA GLU A 3 21.44 25.09 0.42
C GLU A 3 20.02 25.09 -0.16
N GLY A 4 19.55 26.20 -0.73
CA GLY A 4 18.21 26.26 -1.34
C GLY A 4 17.99 25.30 -2.53
N ARG A 5 19.06 24.92 -3.25
CA ARG A 5 18.98 23.91 -4.32
C ARG A 5 18.89 22.49 -3.76
N ALA A 6 19.61 22.19 -2.67
CA ALA A 6 19.56 20.90 -2.00
C ALA A 6 18.20 20.67 -1.33
N GLU A 7 17.67 21.68 -0.63
CA GLU A 7 16.34 21.61 -0.01
C GLU A 7 15.22 21.42 -1.04
N GLY A 8 15.29 22.11 -2.18
CA GLY A 8 14.33 21.94 -3.28
C GLY A 8 14.35 20.52 -3.85
N LEU A 9 15.54 19.92 -3.98
CA LEU A 9 15.68 18.55 -4.48
C LEU A 9 15.10 17.52 -3.50
N GLU A 10 15.37 17.66 -2.20
CA GLU A 10 14.84 16.73 -1.20
C GLU A 10 13.33 16.84 -1.06
N LYS A 11 12.76 18.06 -1.06
CA LYS A 11 11.30 18.25 -1.06
C LYS A 11 10.65 17.60 -2.27
N GLY A 12 11.21 17.80 -3.46
CA GLY A 12 10.72 17.16 -4.69
C GLY A 12 10.75 15.63 -4.60
N ARG A 13 11.80 15.05 -4.00
CA ARG A 13 11.91 13.60 -3.79
C ARG A 13 10.84 13.09 -2.82
N GLN A 14 10.61 13.79 -1.72
CA GLN A 14 9.59 13.44 -0.72
C GLN A 14 8.17 13.53 -1.31
N GLU A 15 7.86 14.60 -2.05
CA GLU A 15 6.57 14.75 -2.72
C GLU A 15 6.34 13.64 -3.75
N ALA A 16 7.35 13.27 -4.54
CA ALA A 16 7.26 12.18 -5.51
C ALA A 16 6.99 10.84 -4.81
N LEU A 17 7.67 10.56 -3.70
CA LEU A 17 7.45 9.35 -2.90
C LEU A 17 6.03 9.30 -2.35
N GLN A 18 5.54 10.39 -1.77
CA GLN A 18 4.19 10.49 -1.22
C GLN A 18 3.11 10.30 -2.28
N ARG A 19 3.30 10.88 -3.47
CA ARG A 19 2.38 10.69 -4.60
C ARG A 19 2.36 9.25 -5.09
N GLU A 20 3.52 8.59 -5.21
CA GLU A 20 3.57 7.19 -5.62
C GLU A 20 2.93 6.28 -4.57
N LEU A 21 3.19 6.53 -3.29
CA LEU A 21 2.57 5.80 -2.18
C LEU A 21 1.04 5.88 -2.26
N GLN A 22 0.49 7.10 -2.42
CA GLN A 22 -0.94 7.30 -2.54
C GLN A 22 -1.52 6.61 -3.79
N ARG A 23 -0.84 6.71 -4.93
CA ARG A 23 -1.26 6.07 -6.19
C ARG A 23 -1.35 4.55 -6.04
N GLN A 24 -0.38 3.93 -5.39
CA GLN A 24 -0.37 2.48 -5.18
C GLN A 24 -1.42 2.04 -4.16
N ARG A 25 -1.67 2.82 -3.09
CA ARG A 25 -2.77 2.57 -2.16
C ARG A 25 -4.12 2.56 -2.87
N GLU A 26 -4.36 3.52 -3.74
CA GLU A 26 -5.58 3.60 -4.54
C GLU A 26 -5.70 2.41 -5.50
N ALA A 27 -4.64 2.08 -6.23
CA ALA A 27 -4.61 0.93 -7.13
C ALA A 27 -4.91 -0.38 -6.41
N LEU A 28 -4.32 -0.60 -5.23
CA LEU A 28 -4.59 -1.78 -4.40
C LEU A 28 -6.07 -1.84 -3.98
N LEU A 29 -6.63 -0.71 -3.52
CA LEU A 29 -8.04 -0.64 -3.14
C LEU A 29 -8.99 -0.87 -4.31
N ASP A 30 -8.62 -0.48 -5.53
CA ASP A 30 -9.42 -0.74 -6.73
C ASP A 30 -9.42 -2.23 -7.09
N VAL A 31 -8.27 -2.91 -7.00
CA VAL A 31 -8.20 -4.37 -7.16
C VAL A 31 -9.06 -5.07 -6.11
N ILE A 32 -8.95 -4.67 -4.85
CA ILE A 32 -9.74 -5.25 -3.74
C ILE A 32 -11.23 -5.00 -3.94
N ARG A 33 -11.63 -3.80 -4.39
CA ARG A 33 -13.03 -3.48 -4.66
C ARG A 33 -13.61 -4.34 -5.80
N ALA A 34 -12.82 -4.60 -6.84
CA ALA A 34 -13.23 -5.40 -7.97
C ALA A 34 -13.38 -6.88 -7.62
N ARG A 35 -12.44 -7.45 -6.84
CA ARG A 35 -12.41 -8.90 -6.54
C ARG A 35 -13.14 -9.27 -5.25
N PHE A 36 -13.01 -8.44 -4.21
CA PHE A 36 -13.46 -8.73 -2.85
C PHE A 36 -14.18 -7.52 -2.20
N PRO A 37 -15.34 -7.10 -2.75
CA PRO A 37 -16.03 -5.90 -2.28
C PRO A 37 -16.38 -5.94 -0.78
N LYS A 38 -16.56 -7.14 -0.20
CA LYS A 38 -16.89 -7.34 1.22
C LYS A 38 -15.78 -6.89 2.19
N ILE A 39 -14.51 -6.91 1.77
CA ILE A 39 -13.38 -6.61 2.67
C ILE A 39 -12.84 -5.18 2.53
N VAL A 40 -13.37 -4.39 1.58
CA VAL A 40 -12.87 -3.04 1.25
C VAL A 40 -12.78 -2.13 2.48
N ARG A 41 -13.77 -2.20 3.39
CA ARG A 41 -13.77 -1.37 4.61
C ARG A 41 -12.58 -1.68 5.52
N GLN A 42 -12.23 -2.95 5.67
CA GLN A 42 -11.08 -3.38 6.47
C GLN A 42 -9.78 -3.06 5.73
N ALA A 43 -9.71 -3.38 4.43
CA ALA A 43 -8.55 -3.12 3.59
C ALA A 43 -8.15 -1.64 3.58
N LYS A 44 -9.11 -0.70 3.55
CA LYS A 44 -8.80 0.75 3.61
C LYS A 44 -7.92 1.13 4.80
N LYS A 45 -8.14 0.51 5.96
CA LYS A 45 -7.35 0.81 7.17
C LYS A 45 -5.94 0.23 7.04
N GLN A 46 -5.83 -1.01 6.58
CA GLN A 46 -4.56 -1.72 6.46
C GLN A 46 -3.69 -1.11 5.35
N VAL A 47 -4.26 -0.83 4.19
CA VAL A 47 -3.55 -0.19 3.08
C VAL A 47 -3.04 1.22 3.45
N ALA A 48 -3.79 1.95 4.27
CA ALA A 48 -3.38 3.29 4.71
C ALA A 48 -2.17 3.28 5.66
N SER A 49 -1.91 2.20 6.40
CA SER A 49 -0.75 2.10 7.29
C SER A 49 0.53 1.65 6.60
N ILE A 50 0.47 1.18 5.35
CA ILE A 50 1.66 0.72 4.62
C ILE A 50 2.41 1.92 4.05
N GLU A 51 3.66 2.11 4.44
CA GLU A 51 4.51 3.24 4.01
C GLU A 51 5.57 2.86 2.96
N ASP A 52 5.70 1.57 2.64
CA ASP A 52 6.65 1.07 1.65
C ASP A 52 5.96 0.80 0.31
N THR A 53 6.39 1.52 -0.73
CA THR A 53 5.89 1.35 -2.10
C THR A 53 6.18 -0.05 -2.68
N SER A 54 7.24 -0.71 -2.24
CA SER A 54 7.60 -2.06 -2.68
C SER A 54 6.60 -3.09 -2.12
N ILE A 55 6.18 -2.92 -0.87
CA ILE A 55 5.16 -3.75 -0.22
C ILE A 55 3.82 -3.56 -0.93
N LEU A 56 3.41 -2.31 -1.19
CA LEU A 56 2.17 -2.03 -1.91
C LEU A 56 2.17 -2.63 -3.33
N LEU A 57 3.25 -2.48 -4.09
CA LEU A 57 3.35 -3.08 -5.42
C LEU A 57 3.22 -4.61 -5.37
N HIS A 58 3.89 -5.25 -4.42
CA HIS A 58 3.82 -6.69 -4.23
C HIS A 58 2.40 -7.15 -3.84
N LEU A 59 1.73 -6.40 -2.97
CA LEU A 59 0.33 -6.64 -2.61
C LEU A 59 -0.60 -6.48 -3.80
N ILE A 60 -0.44 -5.46 -4.65
CA ILE A 60 -1.24 -5.30 -5.88
C ILE A 60 -1.13 -6.56 -6.73
N ILE A 61 0.09 -7.06 -6.98
CA ILE A 61 0.33 -8.25 -7.79
C ILE A 61 -0.34 -9.48 -7.17
N LYS A 62 -0.06 -9.78 -5.89
CA LYS A 62 -0.63 -10.94 -5.20
C LYS A 62 -2.16 -10.87 -5.06
N MET A 63 -2.70 -9.68 -4.85
CA MET A 63 -4.13 -9.45 -4.73
C MET A 63 -4.88 -9.73 -6.03
N THR A 64 -4.21 -9.83 -7.18
CA THR A 64 -4.85 -10.28 -8.43
C THR A 64 -5.00 -11.80 -8.54
N THR A 65 -4.16 -12.56 -7.82
CA THR A 65 -4.09 -14.03 -7.95
C THR A 65 -4.72 -14.78 -6.77
N VAL A 66 -4.88 -14.14 -5.61
CA VAL A 66 -5.43 -14.80 -4.42
C VAL A 66 -6.86 -15.31 -4.66
N PRO A 67 -7.23 -16.55 -4.31
CA PRO A 67 -8.51 -17.15 -4.70
C PRO A 67 -9.72 -16.66 -3.87
N THR A 68 -9.52 -16.24 -2.62
CA THR A 68 -10.63 -15.98 -1.67
C THR A 68 -10.48 -14.65 -0.95
N ALA A 69 -11.60 -14.16 -0.39
CA ALA A 69 -11.61 -12.92 0.39
C ALA A 69 -10.89 -13.09 1.73
N GLU A 70 -10.92 -14.30 2.29
CA GLU A 70 -10.24 -14.70 3.51
C GLU A 70 -8.72 -14.65 3.32
N GLU A 71 -8.19 -15.28 2.26
CA GLU A 71 -6.77 -15.22 1.93
C GLU A 71 -6.33 -13.81 1.53
N ALA A 72 -7.18 -13.03 0.86
CA ALA A 72 -6.93 -11.62 0.61
C ALA A 72 -6.80 -10.80 1.91
N SER A 73 -7.62 -11.10 2.91
CA SER A 73 -7.58 -10.43 4.21
C SER A 73 -6.34 -10.82 5.00
N GLN A 74 -5.95 -12.10 4.97
CA GLN A 74 -4.71 -12.58 5.58
C GLN A 74 -3.49 -11.93 4.94
N LEU A 75 -3.45 -11.86 3.61
CA LEU A 75 -2.36 -11.21 2.87
C LEU A 75 -2.14 -9.74 3.29
N LEU A 76 -3.21 -9.00 3.58
CA LEU A 76 -3.12 -7.62 4.03
C LEU A 76 -2.72 -7.51 5.51
N LEU A 77 -3.09 -8.47 6.36
CA LEU A 77 -2.66 -8.55 7.76
C LEU A 77 -1.16 -8.85 7.85
N ASP A 78 -0.68 -9.84 7.10
CA ASP A 78 0.73 -10.24 7.07
C ASP A 78 1.64 -9.06 6.66
N ALA A 79 1.18 -8.26 5.69
CA ALA A 79 1.91 -7.08 5.22
C ALA A 79 1.97 -5.93 6.22
N ASN A 80 1.08 -5.91 7.21
CA ASN A 80 1.05 -4.90 8.27
C ASN A 80 1.90 -5.28 9.49
N GLY A 81 2.48 -6.49 9.52
CA GLY A 81 3.31 -6.92 10.64
C GLY A 81 2.52 -7.20 11.93
N ASP A 82 1.21 -7.49 11.82
CA ASP A 82 0.48 -8.17 12.89
C ASP A 82 0.88 -9.66 12.89
N GLU A 83 2.18 -9.93 12.99
CA GLU A 83 2.66 -11.19 13.53
C GLU A 83 2.40 -11.11 15.04
N GLU A 84 1.22 -11.56 15.48
CA GLU A 84 1.13 -12.17 16.81
C GLU A 84 2.08 -13.38 16.77
N GLN A 85 3.34 -13.13 17.12
CA GLN A 85 4.34 -14.13 17.36
C GLN A 85 3.77 -15.11 18.40
N SER A 86 3.49 -16.34 17.96
CA SER A 86 3.30 -17.48 18.85
C SER A 86 4.62 -17.92 19.45
#